data_AF-A0A2G6R2H1-F1
#
_entry.id   AF-A0A2G6R2H1-F1
#
_cell.length_a   1.000
_cell.length_b   1.000
_cell.length_c   1.000
_cell.angle_alpha   90.00
_cell.angle_beta   90.00
_cell.angle_gamma   90.00
#
_symmetry.space_group_name_H-M   'P 1'
#
loop_
_entity.id
_entity.type
_entity.pdbx_description
1 polymer ?
#
loop_
_entity_poly.entity_id
_entity_poly.type
_entity_poly.pdbx_seq_one_letter_code
_entity_poly.pdbx_strand_id
1 'polypeptide(L)'
;SPKSKFFDVVQQASSDIVKDELDKIVEKLAVLELMLSRKENEEFDINQKIREYIANNMDEVENMKKGLYVEFSGEIIQRLDS
;
A
#
# COMPACT_ATOMS: atom_id res chain seq x y z
N SER A 1 -10.52 -13.66 -1.68
CA SER A 1 -10.65 -12.20 -1.94
C SER A 1 -9.33 -11.67 -2.51
N PRO A 2 -9.27 -10.46 -3.10
CA PRO A 2 -8.00 -9.86 -3.56
C PRO A 2 -6.91 -9.89 -2.49
N LYS A 3 -7.27 -9.57 -1.24
CA LYS A 3 -6.40 -9.69 -0.07
C LYS A 3 -5.80 -11.10 0.09
N SER A 4 -6.64 -12.14 0.05
CA SER A 4 -6.17 -13.53 0.19
C SER A 4 -5.19 -13.90 -0.91
N LYS A 5 -5.54 -13.60 -2.18
CA LYS A 5 -4.69 -13.90 -3.33
C LYS A 5 -3.34 -13.21 -3.23
N PHE A 6 -3.32 -11.95 -2.80
CA PHE A 6 -2.09 -11.21 -2.55
C PHE A 6 -1.20 -11.93 -1.53
N PHE A 7 -1.74 -12.35 -0.38
CA PHE A 7 -0.94 -13.08 0.61
C PHE A 7 -0.50 -14.46 0.13
N ASP A 8 -1.31 -15.16 -0.67
CA ASP A 8 -0.91 -16.43 -1.28
C ASP A 8 0.30 -16.23 -2.21
N VAL A 9 0.29 -15.17 -3.03
CA VAL A 9 1.40 -14.80 -3.93
C VAL A 9 2.66 -14.42 -3.14
N VAL A 10 2.51 -13.59 -2.10
CA VAL A 10 3.61 -13.20 -1.22
C VAL A 10 4.27 -14.41 -0.55
N GLN A 11 3.48 -15.43 -0.16
CA GLN A 11 4.00 -16.66 0.45
C GLN A 11 4.73 -17.57 -0.54
N GLN A 12 4.37 -17.51 -1.83
CA GLN A 12 4.99 -18.32 -2.88
C GLN A 12 6.27 -17.67 -3.44
N ALA A 13 6.38 -16.34 -3.37
CA ALA A 13 7.52 -15.61 -3.89
C ALA A 13 8.78 -15.75 -3.02
N SER A 14 9.95 -15.55 -3.63
CA SER A 14 11.22 -15.55 -2.90
C SER A 14 11.29 -14.36 -1.95
N SER A 15 12.08 -14.49 -0.87
CA SER A 15 12.22 -13.43 0.14
C SER A 15 12.73 -12.11 -0.46
N ASP A 16 13.53 -12.18 -1.51
CA ASP A 16 14.14 -10.99 -2.11
C ASP A 16 13.13 -10.24 -2.97
N ILE A 17 12.28 -10.95 -3.74
CA ILE A 17 11.17 -10.34 -4.47
C ILE A 17 10.21 -9.65 -3.49
N VAL A 18 9.87 -10.32 -2.38
CA VAL A 18 8.98 -9.77 -1.36
C VAL A 18 9.58 -8.54 -0.69
N LYS A 19 10.86 -8.56 -0.33
CA LYS A 19 11.55 -7.41 0.28
C LYS A 19 11.55 -6.20 -0.66
N ASP A 20 11.92 -6.41 -1.92
CA ASP A 20 11.93 -5.34 -2.92
C ASP A 20 10.54 -4.72 -3.10
N GLU A 21 9.49 -5.54 -3.17
CA GLU A 21 8.13 -5.04 -3.34
C GLU A 21 7.63 -4.29 -2.09
N LEU A 22 7.98 -4.77 -0.89
CA LEU A 22 7.70 -4.06 0.35
C LEU A 22 8.41 -2.71 0.41
N ASP A 23 9.66 -2.63 -0.04
CA ASP A 23 10.43 -1.37 -0.09
C ASP A 23 9.75 -0.34 -0.99
N LYS A 24 9.26 -0.75 -2.17
CA LYS A 24 8.47 0.13 -3.04
C LYS A 24 7.18 0.64 -2.37
N ILE A 25 6.49 -0.21 -1.61
CA ILE A 25 5.28 0.20 -0.86
C ILE A 25 5.63 1.23 0.20
N VAL A 26 6.75 1.05 0.91
CA VAL A 26 7.25 2.00 1.91
C VAL A 26 7.66 3.33 1.25
N GLU A 27 8.36 3.29 0.12
CA GLU A 27 8.72 4.48 -0.65
C GLU A 27 7.47 5.26 -1.08
N LYS A 28 6.47 4.55 -1.64
CA LYS A 28 5.18 5.16 -2.02
C LYS A 28 4.50 5.83 -0.83
N LEU A 29 4.51 5.20 0.35
CA LEU A 29 3.95 5.79 1.57
C LEU A 29 4.72 7.05 1.99
N ALA A 30 6.05 6.99 2.02
CA ALA A 30 6.89 8.13 2.39
C ALA A 30 6.67 9.33 1.45
N VAL A 31 6.57 9.08 0.14
CA VAL A 31 6.26 10.12 -0.86
C VAL A 31 4.89 10.74 -0.61
N LEU A 32 3.86 9.94 -0.34
CA LEU A 32 2.51 10.44 -0.05
C LEU A 32 2.47 11.29 1.22
N GLU A 33 3.14 10.85 2.29
CA GLU A 33 3.23 11.61 3.54
C GLU A 33 3.97 12.95 3.33
N LEU A 34 5.08 12.95 2.58
CA LEU A 34 5.79 14.17 2.21
C LEU A 34 4.93 15.09 1.35
N MET A 35 4.19 14.56 0.37
CA MET A 35 3.31 15.35 -0.49
C MET A 35 2.19 16.03 0.30
N LEU A 36 1.61 15.32 1.27
CA LEU A 36 0.53 15.83 2.11
C LEU A 36 1.03 16.82 3.17
N SER A 37 2.21 16.61 3.75
CA SER A 37 2.76 17.48 4.80
C SER A 37 3.46 18.73 4.28
N ARG A 38 3.88 18.78 3.00
CA ARG A 38 4.72 19.84 2.41
C ARG A 38 4.23 21.28 2.56
N LYS A 39 2.93 21.50 2.78
CA LYS A 39 2.33 22.83 2.92
C LYS A 39 1.69 23.05 4.29
N GLU A 40 1.80 22.07 5.15
CA GLU A 40 1.16 22.06 6.45
C GLU A 40 2.12 22.60 7.51
N ASN A 41 1.59 23.06 8.63
CA ASN A 41 2.37 23.57 9.74
C ASN A 41 2.96 22.43 10.60
N GLU A 42 3.79 22.78 11.58
CA GLU A 42 4.41 21.82 12.51
C GLU A 42 3.38 21.01 13.33
N GLU A 43 2.10 21.42 13.36
CA GLU A 43 1.02 20.74 14.07
C GLU A 43 0.31 19.67 13.22
N PHE A 44 0.73 19.45 11.97
CA PHE A 44 0.09 18.48 11.09
C PHE A 44 0.34 17.02 11.51
N ASP A 45 -0.70 16.37 12.03
CA ASP A 45 -0.71 14.94 12.30
C ASP A 45 -1.38 14.17 11.14
N ILE A 46 -0.54 13.65 10.23
CA ILE A 46 -0.99 12.80 9.12
C ILE A 46 -1.75 11.55 9.60
N ASN A 47 -1.37 10.97 10.74
CA ASN A 47 -2.02 9.77 11.26
C ASN A 47 -3.43 10.07 11.75
N GLN A 48 -3.64 11.24 12.35
CA GLN A 48 -4.98 11.71 12.67
C GLN A 48 -5.83 11.88 11.41
N LYS A 49 -5.31 12.53 10.37
CA LYS A 49 -6.01 12.71 9.09
C LYS A 49 -6.39 11.38 8.43
N ILE A 50 -5.47 10.41 8.44
CA ILE A 50 -5.74 9.07 7.91
C ILE A 50 -6.87 8.39 8.67
N ARG A 51 -6.86 8.44 10.02
CA ARG A 51 -7.94 7.85 10.85
C ARG A 51 -9.29 8.49 10.56
N GLU A 52 -9.34 9.82 10.49
CA GLU A 52 -10.56 10.57 10.16
C GLU A 52 -11.08 10.21 8.75
N TYR A 53 -10.17 10.12 7.77
CA TYR A 53 -10.53 9.77 6.41
C TYR A 53 -11.09 8.34 6.32
N ILE A 54 -10.47 7.38 7.00
CA ILE A 54 -10.97 5.99 7.04
C ILE A 54 -12.36 5.92 7.67
N ALA A 55 -12.57 6.61 8.80
CA ALA A 55 -13.86 6.62 9.49
C ALA A 55 -14.99 7.17 8.61
N ASN A 56 -14.70 8.19 7.79
CA ASN A 56 -15.68 8.84 6.93
C ASN A 56 -15.87 8.17 5.56
N ASN A 57 -14.91 7.34 5.11
CA ASN A 57 -14.88 6.80 3.73
C ASN A 57 -14.57 5.29 3.70
N MET A 58 -15.05 4.53 4.68
CA MET A 58 -14.67 3.12 4.89
C MET A 58 -14.85 2.24 3.64
N ASP A 59 -15.96 2.39 2.91
CA ASP A 59 -16.24 1.59 1.71
C ASP A 59 -15.29 1.94 0.55
N GLU A 60 -14.99 3.23 0.36
CA GLU A 60 -14.04 3.70 -0.65
C GLU A 60 -12.63 3.21 -0.35
N VAL A 61 -12.22 3.29 0.92
CA VAL A 61 -10.93 2.76 1.38
C VAL A 61 -10.84 1.26 1.17
N GLU A 62 -11.89 0.50 1.48
CA GLU A 62 -11.90 -0.94 1.28
C GLU A 62 -11.85 -1.32 -0.20
N ASN A 63 -12.51 -0.55 -1.08
CA ASN A 63 -12.43 -0.75 -2.52
C ASN A 63 -11.05 -0.39 -3.09
N MET A 64 -10.45 0.70 -2.63
CA MET A 64 -9.07 1.07 -2.99
C MET A 64 -8.09 -0.02 -2.56
N LYS A 65 -8.21 -0.55 -1.33
CA LYS A 65 -7.38 -1.65 -0.84
C LYS A 65 -7.49 -2.90 -1.72
N LYS A 66 -8.70 -3.25 -2.18
CA LYS A 66 -8.90 -4.37 -3.12
C LYS A 66 -8.13 -4.16 -4.42
N GLY A 67 -8.15 -2.93 -4.97
CA GLY A 67 -7.38 -2.56 -6.15
C GLY A 67 -5.87 -2.71 -5.94
N LEU A 68 -5.35 -2.14 -4.85
CA LEU A 68 -3.93 -2.24 -4.48
C LEU A 68 -3.47 -3.68 -4.29
N TYR A 69 -4.29 -4.55 -3.68
CA TYR A 69 -3.95 -5.97 -3.59
C TYR A 69 -3.81 -6.64 -4.96
N VAL A 70 -4.62 -6.27 -5.94
CA VAL A 70 -4.50 -6.80 -7.31
C VAL A 70 -3.24 -6.27 -7.99
N GLU A 71 -2.97 -4.97 -7.88
CA GLU A 71 -1.78 -4.30 -8.43
C GLU A 71 -0.49 -4.98 -7.92
N PHE A 72 -0.30 -5.04 -6.60
CA PHE A 72 0.92 -5.63 -6.03
C PHE A 72 1.04 -7.14 -6.28
N SER A 73 -0.08 -7.86 -6.38
CA SER A 73 -0.03 -9.27 -6.80
C SER A 73 0.53 -9.40 -8.21
N GLY A 74 0.14 -8.52 -9.13
CA GLY A 74 0.63 -8.49 -10.50
C GLY A 74 2.14 -8.22 -10.57
N GLU A 75 2.62 -7.23 -9.81
CA GLU A 75 4.04 -6.88 -9.72
C GLU A 75 4.90 -8.07 -9.24
N ILE A 76 4.44 -8.79 -8.22
CA ILE A 76 5.17 -9.97 -7.71
C ILE A 76 5.14 -11.11 -8.74
N ILE A 77 3.98 -11.41 -9.35
CA ILE A 77 3.85 -12.49 -10.34
C ILE A 77 4.76 -12.24 -11.55
N GLN A 78 4.81 -11.02 -12.07
CA GLN A 78 5.68 -10.67 -13.21
C GLN A 78 7.16 -10.96 -12.94
N ARG A 79 7.60 -10.81 -11.68
CA ARG A 79 8.96 -11.12 -11.26
C ARG A 79 9.22 -12.60 -10.99
N LEU A 80 8.18 -13.42 -10.82
CA LEU A 80 8.32 -14.88 -10.71
C LEU A 80 8.44 -15.56 -12.07
N ASP A 81 7.81 -14.98 -13.10
CA ASP A 81 7.85 -15.48 -14.47
C ASP A 81 9.10 -15.05 -15.26
N SER A 82 9.96 -14.19 -14.68
CA SER A 82 11.20 -13.66 -15.27
C SER A 82 12.44 -14.35 -14.72
#